data_AF-A0A2A5S7M1-F1
#
_entry.id   AF-A0A2A5S7M1-F1
#
_cell.length_a   1.000
_cell.length_b   1.000
_cell.length_c   1.000
_cell.angle_alpha   90.00
_cell.angle_beta   90.00
_cell.angle_gamma   90.00
#
_symmetry.space_group_name_H-M   'P 1'
#
loop_
_entity.id
_entity.type
_entity.pdbx_description
1 polymer ?
#
loop_
_entity_poly.entity_id
_entity_poly.type
_entity_poly.pdbx_seq_one_letter_code
_entity_poly.pdbx_strand_id
1 'polypeptide(L)'
;MMSFERIDLMLEEMQVPLAEYELIVNNYMPNFQEFFILELEIAEFSQNRDKIKELYSEVKETGNHLLTITVKTKLGTISQTEVKEIETYLCNIEEWGYFKLTLFYFVSDYLNVNQLELLLFNFDKRCENYCRVLKYRRRLLQIAYKSVTI
;
A
#
# COMPACT_ATOMS: atom_id res chain seq x y z
N MET A 1 -15.48 24.21 -6.14
CA MET A 1 -15.45 22.77 -6.47
C MET A 1 -16.88 22.30 -6.65
N MET A 2 -17.20 21.60 -7.74
CA MET A 2 -18.47 20.89 -7.88
C MET A 2 -18.60 19.87 -6.74
N SER A 3 -19.79 19.70 -6.18
CA SER A 3 -20.03 18.65 -5.17
C SER A 3 -19.94 17.28 -5.84
N PHE A 4 -19.40 16.30 -5.11
CA PHE A 4 -19.19 14.92 -5.58
C PHE A 4 -20.49 14.30 -6.12
N GLU A 5 -21.62 14.54 -5.43
CA GLU A 5 -22.96 14.12 -5.85
C GLU A 5 -23.34 14.61 -7.25
N ARG A 6 -22.90 15.81 -7.66
CA ARG A 6 -23.19 16.32 -9.00
C ARG A 6 -22.32 15.65 -10.06
N ILE A 7 -21.10 15.25 -9.72
CA ILE A 7 -20.23 14.52 -10.63
C ILE A 7 -20.78 13.11 -10.83
N ASP A 8 -21.20 12.43 -9.77
CA ASP A 8 -21.83 11.11 -9.85
C ASP A 8 -23.10 11.13 -10.72
N LEU A 9 -24.00 12.11 -10.50
CA LEU A 9 -25.20 12.26 -11.33
C LEU A 9 -24.86 12.52 -12.80
N MET A 10 -23.84 13.35 -13.08
CA MET A 10 -23.42 13.59 -14.47
C MET A 10 -22.82 12.35 -15.13
N LEU A 11 -22.09 11.53 -14.36
CA LEU A 11 -21.49 10.29 -14.85
C LEU A 11 -22.53 9.20 -15.12
N GLU A 12 -23.55 9.10 -14.25
CA GLU A 12 -24.72 8.24 -14.47
C GLU A 12 -25.46 8.63 -15.77
N GLU A 13 -25.71 9.92 -15.99
CA GLU A 13 -26.35 10.42 -17.22
C GLU A 13 -25.51 10.15 -18.48
N MET A 14 -24.17 10.17 -18.34
CA MET A 14 -23.25 9.86 -19.44
C MET A 14 -23.02 8.36 -19.64
N GLN A 15 -23.61 7.49 -18.81
CA GLN A 15 -23.36 6.04 -18.77
C GLN A 15 -21.87 5.68 -18.62
N VAL A 16 -21.08 6.58 -18.01
CA VAL A 16 -19.66 6.34 -17.75
C VAL A 16 -19.52 5.99 -16.26
N PRO A 17 -19.04 4.78 -15.91
CA PRO A 17 -18.82 4.44 -14.52
C PRO A 17 -17.74 5.36 -13.91
N LEU A 18 -17.89 5.71 -12.64
CA LEU A 18 -16.95 6.57 -11.92
C LEU A 18 -15.49 6.09 -12.03
N ALA A 19 -15.27 4.77 -12.04
CA ALA A 19 -13.95 4.18 -12.24
C ALA A 19 -13.32 4.52 -13.61
N GLU A 20 -14.12 4.60 -14.68
CA GLU A 20 -13.65 5.04 -16.01
C GLU A 20 -13.36 6.54 -16.03
N TYR A 21 -14.17 7.33 -15.33
CA TYR A 21 -13.90 8.76 -15.18
C TYR A 21 -12.58 9.03 -14.44
N GLU A 22 -12.31 8.33 -13.34
CA GLU A 22 -11.03 8.41 -12.63
C GLU A 22 -9.85 8.01 -13.52
N LEU A 23 -10.01 6.97 -14.34
CA LEU A 23 -9.02 6.57 -15.33
C LEU A 23 -8.76 7.68 -16.36
N ILE A 24 -9.80 8.26 -16.94
CA ILE A 24 -9.68 9.32 -17.96
C ILE A 24 -9.00 10.56 -17.36
N VAL A 25 -9.40 10.96 -16.16
CA VAL A 25 -8.81 12.11 -15.46
C VAL A 25 -7.33 11.86 -15.12
N ASN A 26 -6.96 10.63 -14.79
CA ASN A 26 -5.59 10.23 -14.50
C ASN A 26 -4.79 9.79 -15.75
N ASN A 27 -5.19 10.18 -16.97
CA ASN A 27 -4.51 9.80 -18.22
C ASN A 27 -4.34 8.28 -18.39
N TYR A 28 -5.36 7.50 -18.03
CA TYR A 28 -5.37 6.03 -18.01
C TYR A 28 -4.28 5.40 -17.13
N MET A 29 -3.64 6.19 -16.27
CA MET A 29 -2.68 5.67 -15.30
C MET A 29 -3.40 5.31 -14.01
N PRO A 30 -3.06 4.16 -13.38
CA PRO A 30 -3.52 3.89 -12.02
C PRO A 30 -3.08 5.02 -11.10
N ASN A 31 -3.75 5.18 -9.95
CA ASN A 31 -3.28 6.03 -8.87
C ASN A 31 -1.77 5.84 -8.68
N PHE A 32 -0.99 6.92 -8.69
CA PHE A 32 0.49 6.92 -8.61
C PHE A 32 1.02 5.94 -7.57
N GLN A 33 0.35 5.87 -6.42
CA GLN A 33 0.68 4.97 -5.33
C GLN A 33 0.56 3.48 -5.69
N GLU A 34 -0.46 3.10 -6.45
CA GLU A 34 -0.63 1.71 -6.90
C GLU A 34 0.35 1.33 -7.99
N PHE A 35 0.59 2.23 -8.94
CA PHE A 35 1.58 2.02 -10.00
C PHE A 35 2.99 1.86 -9.40
N PHE A 36 3.35 2.73 -8.47
CA PHE A 36 4.64 2.69 -7.79
C PHE A 36 4.85 1.37 -7.03
N ILE A 37 3.83 0.89 -6.30
CA ILE A 37 3.91 -0.40 -5.60
C ILE A 37 4.15 -1.55 -6.58
N LEU A 38 3.47 -1.55 -7.73
CA LEU A 38 3.64 -2.59 -8.73
C LEU A 38 5.06 -2.58 -9.30
N GLU A 39 5.60 -1.41 -9.64
CA GLU A 39 6.98 -1.30 -10.13
C GLU A 39 8.01 -1.76 -9.07
N LEU A 40 7.80 -1.40 -7.81
CA LEU A 40 8.65 -1.84 -6.71
C LEU A 40 8.63 -3.36 -6.54
N GLU A 41 7.45 -3.99 -6.61
CA GLU A 41 7.31 -5.44 -6.52
C GLU A 41 7.98 -6.17 -7.70
N ILE A 42 7.87 -5.62 -8.91
CA ILE A 42 8.55 -6.16 -10.09
C ILE A 42 10.07 -6.04 -9.95
N ALA A 43 10.57 -4.89 -9.47
CA ALA A 43 11.98 -4.66 -9.24
C ALA A 43 12.54 -5.59 -8.15
N GLU A 44 11.77 -5.82 -7.07
CA GLU A 44 12.11 -6.77 -6.03
C GLU A 44 12.17 -8.21 -6.57
N PHE A 45 11.14 -8.64 -7.30
CA PHE A 45 11.08 -9.99 -7.87
C PHE A 45 12.23 -10.26 -8.85
N SER A 46 12.59 -9.26 -9.66
CA SER A 46 13.72 -9.32 -10.60
C SER A 46 15.09 -9.08 -9.93
N GLN A 47 15.12 -8.84 -8.62
CA GLN A 47 16.33 -8.50 -7.84
C GLN A 47 17.12 -7.31 -8.42
N ASN A 48 16.46 -6.42 -9.15
CA ASN A 48 17.09 -5.28 -9.81
C ASN A 48 17.28 -4.13 -8.80
N ARG A 49 18.42 -4.14 -8.11
CA ARG A 49 18.74 -3.12 -7.09
C ARG A 49 18.89 -1.71 -7.66
N ASP A 50 19.31 -1.57 -8.92
CA ASP A 50 19.47 -0.25 -9.53
C ASP A 50 18.11 0.39 -9.78
N LYS A 51 17.13 -0.41 -10.23
CA LYS A 51 15.74 0.06 -10.36
C LYS A 51 15.13 0.47 -9.02
N ILE A 52 15.43 -0.25 -7.93
CA ILE A 52 14.97 0.12 -6.58
C ILE A 52 15.58 1.47 -6.12
N LYS A 53 16.84 1.76 -6.49
CA LYS A 53 17.47 3.06 -6.19
C LYS A 53 16.87 4.20 -7.01
N GLU A 54 16.54 3.96 -8.29
CA GLU A 54 15.82 4.94 -9.12
C GLU A 54 14.46 5.28 -8.51
N LEU A 55 13.69 4.25 -8.12
CA LEU A 55 12.40 4.41 -7.44
C LEU A 55 12.55 5.18 -6.11
N TYR A 56 13.65 4.98 -5.38
CA TYR A 56 13.92 5.75 -4.16
C TYR A 56 14.11 7.25 -4.45
N SER A 57 14.85 7.62 -5.51
CA SER A 57 14.99 9.03 -5.91
C SER A 57 13.66 9.64 -6.32
N GLU A 58 12.86 8.94 -7.12
CA GLU A 58 11.57 9.43 -7.61
C GLU A 58 10.59 9.74 -6.46
N VAL A 59 10.49 8.84 -5.47
CA VAL A 59 9.60 9.04 -4.32
C VAL A 59 10.08 10.16 -3.40
N LYS A 60 11.40 10.30 -3.28
CA LYS A 60 11.99 11.38 -2.49
C LYS A 60 11.61 12.75 -3.06
N GLU A 61 11.52 12.87 -4.39
CA GLU A 61 11.08 14.10 -5.07
C GLU A 61 9.58 14.35 -4.90
N THR A 62 8.75 13.30 -4.82
CA THR A 62 7.30 13.44 -4.60
C THR A 62 6.93 13.83 -3.17
N GLY A 63 7.88 13.73 -2.22
CA GLY A 63 7.66 14.06 -0.80
C GLY A 63 6.78 13.06 -0.04
N ASN A 64 6.50 11.89 -0.62
CA ASN A 64 5.66 10.89 0.04
C ASN A 64 6.48 10.04 1.01
N HIS A 65 6.42 10.41 2.29
CA HIS A 65 7.21 9.81 3.37
C HIS A 65 6.96 8.30 3.52
N LEU A 66 5.71 7.85 3.48
CA LEU A 66 5.36 6.43 3.66
C LEU A 66 5.92 5.55 2.53
N LEU A 67 5.83 6.01 1.28
CA LEU A 67 6.45 5.32 0.15
C LEU A 67 7.97 5.32 0.27
N THR A 68 8.56 6.41 0.75
CA THR A 68 10.02 6.50 0.93
C THR A 68 10.51 5.44 1.92
N ILE A 69 9.84 5.31 3.07
CA ILE A 69 10.17 4.28 4.05
C ILE A 69 9.98 2.88 3.45
N THR A 70 8.93 2.68 2.65
CA THR A 70 8.68 1.41 1.97
C THR A 70 9.88 0.99 1.12
N VAL A 71 10.43 1.88 0.30
CA VAL A 71 11.61 1.56 -0.52
C VAL A 71 12.85 1.35 0.35
N LYS A 72 13.01 2.11 1.44
CA LYS A 72 14.12 1.91 2.40
C LYS A 72 14.11 0.53 3.04
N THR A 73 12.94 -0.05 3.31
CA THR A 73 12.87 -1.45 3.80
C THR A 73 13.53 -2.41 2.81
N LYS A 74 13.36 -2.21 1.50
CA LYS A 74 13.97 -3.05 0.45
C LYS A 74 15.45 -2.79 0.23
N LEU A 75 15.90 -1.56 0.45
CA LEU A 75 17.32 -1.23 0.43
C LEU A 75 18.05 -1.66 1.72
N GLY A 76 17.33 -2.06 2.77
CA GLY A 76 17.89 -2.41 4.07
C GLY A 76 18.45 -1.22 4.85
N THR A 77 18.06 0.00 4.48
CA THR A 77 18.57 1.26 5.06
C THR A 77 17.60 1.90 6.05
N ILE A 78 16.53 1.19 6.43
CA ILE A 78 15.51 1.68 7.33
C ILE A 78 16.03 1.83 8.77
N SER A 79 15.68 2.93 9.43
CA SER A 79 15.98 3.18 10.83
C SER A 79 14.89 2.63 11.76
N GLN A 80 15.26 2.25 12.99
CA GLN A 80 14.29 1.73 13.97
C GLN A 80 13.25 2.79 14.39
N THR A 81 13.57 4.08 14.24
CA THR A 81 12.62 5.18 14.44
C THR A 81 11.53 5.21 13.36
N GLU A 82 11.88 4.98 12.10
CA GLU A 82 10.91 4.92 10.99
C GLU A 82 10.01 3.68 11.10
N VAL A 83 10.54 2.56 11.59
CA VAL A 83 9.74 1.35 11.87
C VAL A 83 8.67 1.64 12.92
N LYS A 84 9.04 2.30 14.02
CA LYS A 84 8.08 2.68 15.08
C LYS A 84 7.04 3.69 14.59
N GLU A 85 7.44 4.62 13.72
CA GLU A 85 6.51 5.56 13.08
C GLU A 85 5.44 4.82 12.28
N ILE A 86 5.82 3.83 11.46
CA ILE A 86 4.84 3.04 10.70
C ILE A 86 3.98 2.17 11.62
N GLU A 87 4.57 1.55 12.64
CA GLU A 87 3.82 0.76 13.63
C GLU A 87 2.72 1.61 14.29
N THR A 88 3.08 2.77 14.82
CA THR A 88 2.11 3.70 15.43
C THR A 88 1.05 4.16 14.44
N TYR A 89 1.43 4.43 13.19
CA TYR A 89 0.48 4.76 12.12
C TYR A 89 -0.51 3.62 11.86
N LEU A 90 -0.05 2.38 11.73
CA LEU A 90 -0.90 1.21 11.47
C LEU A 90 -1.80 0.84 12.67
N CYS A 91 -1.34 1.07 13.90
CA CYS A 91 -2.13 0.85 15.11
C CYS A 91 -3.32 1.81 15.19
N ASN A 92 -3.11 3.08 14.84
CA ASN A 92 -4.12 4.14 14.94
C ASN A 92 -5.21 4.08 13.86
N ILE A 93 -5.02 3.28 12.80
CA ILE A 93 -5.97 3.19 11.69
C ILE A 93 -6.95 2.04 11.90
N GLU A 94 -8.24 2.34 11.76
CA GLU A 94 -9.33 1.36 11.87
C GLU A 94 -9.49 0.50 10.60
N GLU A 95 -9.35 1.06 9.39
CA GLU A 95 -9.54 0.32 8.12
C GLU A 95 -8.28 0.23 7.25
N TRP A 96 -7.97 -0.98 6.78
CA TRP A 96 -6.75 -1.25 6.04
C TRP A 96 -7.03 -1.44 4.54
N GLY A 97 -6.85 -0.35 3.78
CA GLY A 97 -6.81 -0.42 2.31
C GLY A 97 -5.54 -1.10 1.78
N TYR A 98 -5.48 -1.35 0.46
CA TYR A 98 -4.41 -2.12 -0.17
C TYR A 98 -3.01 -1.59 0.14
N PHE A 99 -2.85 -0.26 0.09
CA PHE A 99 -1.57 0.37 0.42
C PHE A 99 -1.09 0.06 1.85
N LYS A 100 -1.99 0.08 2.83
CA LYS A 100 -1.65 -0.17 4.23
C LYS A 100 -1.25 -1.63 4.45
N LEU A 101 -1.94 -2.55 3.78
CA LEU A 101 -1.56 -3.96 3.75
C LEU A 101 -0.17 -4.17 3.15
N THR A 102 0.13 -3.47 2.05
CA THR A 102 1.46 -3.51 1.42
C THR A 102 2.54 -2.92 2.34
N LEU A 103 2.27 -1.80 3.01
CA LEU A 103 3.17 -1.23 4.01
C LEU A 103 3.47 -2.23 5.13
N PHE A 104 2.42 -2.84 5.69
CA PHE A 104 2.57 -3.84 6.75
C PHE A 104 3.41 -5.05 6.28
N TYR A 105 3.13 -5.57 5.07
CA TYR A 105 3.90 -6.65 4.47
C TYR A 105 5.39 -6.34 4.35
N PHE A 106 5.76 -5.09 4.06
CA PHE A 106 7.14 -4.69 3.90
C PHE A 106 7.84 -4.42 5.24
N VAL A 107 7.12 -3.86 6.22
CA VAL A 107 7.69 -3.56 7.54
C VAL A 107 7.71 -4.78 8.47
N SER A 108 6.94 -5.84 8.17
CA SER A 108 6.84 -7.05 9.01
C SER A 108 8.20 -7.69 9.33
N ASP A 109 9.19 -7.59 8.44
CA ASP A 109 10.54 -8.14 8.64
C ASP A 109 11.32 -7.45 9.76
N TYR A 110 10.91 -6.25 10.14
CA TYR A 110 11.59 -5.40 11.12
C TYR A 110 10.82 -5.27 12.44
N LEU A 111 9.67 -5.93 12.56
CA LEU A 111 8.82 -5.91 13.76
C LEU A 111 9.10 -7.11 14.66
N ASN A 112 9.05 -6.87 15.97
CA ASN A 112 9.12 -7.94 16.96
C ASN A 112 7.79 -8.70 17.06
N VAL A 113 7.83 -9.93 17.58
CA VAL A 113 6.65 -10.81 17.74
C VAL A 113 5.49 -10.10 18.47
N ASN A 114 5.77 -9.40 19.57
CA ASN A 114 4.73 -8.68 20.34
C ASN A 114 4.07 -7.56 19.53
N GLN A 115 4.81 -6.91 18.62
CA GLN A 115 4.30 -5.84 17.77
C GLN A 115 3.45 -6.39 16.63
N LEU A 116 3.88 -7.52 16.06
CA LEU A 116 3.09 -8.27 15.09
C LEU A 116 1.77 -8.74 15.71
N GLU A 117 1.80 -9.29 16.92
CA GLU A 117 0.59 -9.74 17.63
C GLU A 117 -0.41 -8.60 17.85
N LEU A 118 0.07 -7.41 18.27
CA LEU A 118 -0.78 -6.22 18.43
C LEU A 118 -1.44 -5.77 17.12
N LEU A 119 -0.69 -5.78 16.03
CA LEU A 119 -1.21 -5.41 14.70
C LEU A 119 -2.17 -6.47 14.14
N LEU A 120 -1.95 -7.74 14.47
CA LEU A 120 -2.79 -8.86 14.04
C LEU A 120 -4.05 -9.02 14.89
N PHE A 121 -4.08 -8.51 16.12
CA PHE A 121 -5.16 -8.70 17.10
C PHE A 121 -6.58 -8.32 16.61
N ASN A 122 -6.69 -7.46 15.59
CA ASN A 122 -7.96 -7.11 14.95
C ASN A 122 -7.96 -7.28 13.43
N PHE A 123 -6.98 -8.00 12.87
CA PHE A 123 -6.77 -8.07 11.43
C PHE A 123 -7.97 -8.61 10.67
N ASP A 124 -8.66 -9.61 11.22
CA ASP A 124 -9.85 -10.20 10.61
C ASP A 124 -10.99 -9.20 10.45
N LYS A 125 -11.28 -8.41 11.51
CA LYS A 125 -12.31 -7.35 11.46
C LYS A 125 -11.93 -6.23 10.49
N ARG A 126 -10.64 -5.88 10.43
CA ARG A 126 -10.13 -4.82 9.53
C ARG A 126 -10.13 -5.25 8.05
N CYS A 127 -10.07 -6.54 7.77
CA CYS A 127 -9.94 -7.10 6.42
C CYS A 127 -11.22 -7.76 5.89
N GLU A 128 -12.27 -7.90 6.71
CA GLU A 128 -13.52 -8.61 6.39
C GLU A 128 -14.12 -8.18 5.04
N ASN A 129 -14.14 -6.87 4.79
CA ASN A 129 -14.69 -6.28 3.57
C ASN A 129 -13.87 -6.59 2.30
N TYR A 130 -12.60 -6.95 2.44
CA TYR A 130 -11.65 -7.09 1.33
C TYR A 130 -11.32 -8.54 0.98
N CYS A 131 -11.71 -9.51 1.82
CA CYS A 131 -11.45 -10.94 1.61
C CYS A 131 -11.99 -11.50 0.28
N ARG A 132 -13.04 -10.88 -0.27
CA ARG A 132 -13.67 -11.28 -1.54
C ARG A 132 -12.93 -10.71 -2.77
N VAL A 133 -12.09 -9.70 -2.60
CA VAL A 133 -11.35 -9.06 -3.69
C VAL A 133 -9.99 -9.76 -3.87
N LEU A 134 -9.74 -10.29 -5.06
CA LEU A 134 -8.59 -11.14 -5.35
C LEU A 134 -7.23 -10.45 -5.09
N LYS A 135 -7.12 -9.15 -5.41
CA LYS A 135 -5.94 -8.32 -5.14
C LYS A 135 -5.58 -8.30 -3.65
N TYR A 136 -6.58 -8.08 -2.79
CA TYR A 136 -6.42 -8.02 -1.34
C TYR A 136 -6.15 -9.39 -0.76
N ARG A 137 -6.91 -10.41 -1.18
CA ARG A 137 -6.73 -11.80 -0.73
C ARG A 137 -5.30 -12.31 -0.96
N ARG A 138 -4.69 -12.00 -2.11
CA ARG A 138 -3.29 -12.35 -2.39
C ARG A 138 -2.34 -11.72 -1.37
N ARG A 139 -2.49 -10.43 -1.07
CA ARG A 139 -1.64 -9.73 -0.10
C ARG A 139 -1.83 -10.27 1.32
N LEU A 140 -3.07 -10.56 1.73
CA LEU A 140 -3.37 -11.17 3.02
C LEU A 140 -2.66 -12.52 3.18
N LEU A 141 -2.69 -13.37 2.15
CA LEU A 141 -2.00 -14.65 2.16
C LEU A 141 -0.47 -14.51 2.21
N GLN A 142 0.09 -13.53 1.50
CA GLN A 142 1.53 -13.23 1.57
C GLN A 142 1.95 -12.80 2.97
N ILE A 143 1.16 -11.94 3.62
CA ILE A 143 1.37 -11.52 5.01
C ILE A 143 1.33 -12.75 5.92
N ALA A 144 0.27 -13.56 5.83
CA ALA A 144 0.11 -14.76 6.65
C ALA A 144 1.28 -15.75 6.49
N TYR A 145 1.70 -16.02 5.25
CA TYR A 145 2.84 -16.90 4.97
C TYR A 145 4.13 -16.37 5.61
N LYS A 146 4.35 -15.06 5.49
CA LYS A 146 5.53 -14.39 6.01
C LYS A 146 5.55 -14.35 7.54
N SER A 147 4.40 -14.18 8.19
CA SER A 147 4.27 -14.24 9.65
C SER A 147 4.51 -15.63 10.24
N VAL A 148 4.28 -16.71 9.47
CA VAL A 148 4.57 -18.10 9.91
C VAL A 148 6.05 -18.43 9.81
N THR A 149 6.80 -17.76 8.92
CA THR A 149 8.25 -17.97 8.77
C THR A 149 9.12 -17.22 9.77
N ILE A 150 8.53 -16.34 10.59
CA ILE A 150 9.20 -15.60 11.69
C ILE A 150 9.14 -16.43 12.97
#